data_AF-A0A7X6VY78-F1
#
_entry.id   AF-A0A7X6VY78-F1
#
_cell.length_a   1.000
_cell.length_b   1.000
_cell.length_c   1.000
_cell.angle_alpha   90.00
_cell.angle_beta   90.00
_cell.angle_gamma   90.00
#
_symmetry.space_group_name_H-M   'P 1'
#
loop_
_entity.id
_entity.type
_entity.pdbx_description
1 polymer ?
#
loop_
_entity_poly.entity_id
_entity_poly.type
_entity_poly.pdbx_seq_one_letter_code
_entity_poly.pdbx_strand_id
1 'polypeptide(L)'
;MNFKNIFSTILIVSLALSLSGCHNLFNKDDEEPTPKYLVDYEMDSSYKPELIQAFFSEIVKENPQAADIIDRIQYGIIVYKIQYKTTFQGKPKLASGLVCMPLGEGTFPMLSYQNGTNTVN
;
A
#
# COMPACT_ATOMS: atom_id res chain seq x y z
N MET A 1 -15.71 -19.19 51.18
CA MET A 1 -15.33 -18.00 50.38
C MET A 1 -16.36 -17.85 49.26
N ASN A 2 -17.03 -16.70 49.16
CA ASN A 2 -18.25 -16.53 48.32
C ASN A 2 -17.91 -16.49 46.82
N PHE A 3 -18.53 -17.34 46.00
CA PHE A 3 -18.25 -17.48 44.56
C PHE A 3 -18.38 -16.16 43.79
N LYS A 4 -19.33 -15.30 44.21
CA LYS A 4 -19.55 -13.95 43.67
C LYS A 4 -18.35 -13.02 43.90
N ASN A 5 -17.65 -13.16 45.03
CA ASN A 5 -16.47 -12.36 45.34
C ASN A 5 -15.27 -12.82 44.50
N ILE A 6 -15.12 -14.14 44.30
CA ILE A 6 -14.06 -14.71 43.45
C ILE A 6 -14.23 -14.26 41.99
N PHE A 7 -15.45 -14.34 41.46
CA PHE A 7 -15.74 -13.90 40.09
C PHE A 7 -15.49 -12.39 39.90
N SER A 8 -15.91 -11.57 40.88
CA SER A 8 -15.64 -10.13 40.85
C SER A 8 -14.14 -9.81 40.93
N THR A 9 -13.36 -10.55 41.73
CA THR A 9 -11.92 -10.36 41.81
C THR A 9 -11.24 -10.76 40.50
N ILE A 10 -11.64 -11.85 39.86
CA ILE A 10 -11.10 -12.26 38.55
C ILE A 10 -11.39 -11.21 37.48
N LEU A 11 -12.60 -10.64 37.46
CA LEU A 11 -12.98 -9.59 36.51
C LEU A 11 -12.10 -8.33 36.69
N ILE A 12 -11.89 -7.91 37.94
CA ILE A 12 -11.08 -6.72 38.27
C ILE A 12 -9.61 -6.95 37.90
N VAL A 13 -9.07 -8.14 38.19
CA VAL A 13 -7.68 -8.49 37.85
C VAL A 13 -7.49 -8.59 36.33
N SER A 14 -8.42 -9.18 35.59
CA SER A 14 -8.37 -9.25 34.13
C SER A 14 -8.42 -7.86 33.49
N LEU A 15 -9.24 -6.96 34.03
CA LEU A 15 -9.32 -5.58 33.55
C LEU A 15 -8.02 -4.80 33.86
N ALA A 16 -7.46 -4.98 35.05
CA ALA A 16 -6.18 -4.37 35.41
C ALA A 16 -5.02 -4.86 34.51
N LEU A 17 -4.96 -6.17 34.24
CA LEU A 17 -3.96 -6.76 33.33
C LEU A 17 -4.10 -6.25 31.89
N SER A 18 -5.34 -6.03 31.42
CA SER A 18 -5.58 -5.45 30.08
C SER A 18 -5.08 -4.01 29.94
N LEU A 19 -5.06 -3.23 31.03
CA LEU A 19 -4.60 -1.84 31.03
C LEU A 19 -3.08 -1.72 31.17
N SER A 20 -2.41 -2.68 31.84
CA SER A 20 -0.94 -2.69 32.00
C SER A 20 -0.19 -3.10 30.74
N GLY A 21 -0.83 -3.80 29.80
CA GLY A 21 -0.23 -4.19 28.51
C GLY A 21 -0.03 -3.04 27.51
N CYS A 22 -0.63 -1.86 27.77
CA CYS A 22 -0.57 -0.72 26.86
C CYS A 22 0.69 0.17 26.98
N HIS A 23 1.68 -0.19 27.82
CA HIS A 23 2.87 0.66 27.99
C HIS A 23 3.83 0.60 26.78
N ASN A 24 3.83 -0.48 26.00
CA ASN A 24 4.74 -0.67 24.86
C ASN A 24 4.07 -0.62 23.48
N LEU A 25 2.76 -0.32 23.40
CA LEU A 25 2.07 -0.13 22.12
C LEU A 25 2.35 1.23 21.47
N PHE A 26 2.86 2.19 22.26
CA PHE A 26 3.09 3.57 21.81
C PHE A 26 4.55 4.04 21.97
N ASN A 27 5.43 3.23 22.57
CA ASN A 27 6.86 3.51 22.59
C ASN A 27 7.46 3.08 21.26
N LYS A 28 7.56 4.04 20.34
CA LYS A 28 8.33 3.94 19.10
C LYS A 28 9.81 4.09 19.44
N ASP A 29 10.40 3.04 20.00
CA ASP A 29 11.84 3.00 20.30
C ASP A 29 12.70 2.81 19.03
N ASP A 30 12.06 2.53 17.90
CA ASP A 30 12.66 2.55 16.56
C ASP A 30 12.26 3.85 15.85
N GLU A 31 13.23 4.75 15.61
CA GLU A 31 13.04 5.91 14.74
C GLU A 31 12.76 5.42 13.31
N GLU A 32 11.48 5.27 12.96
CA GLU A 32 11.09 5.04 11.57
C GLU A 32 11.70 6.16 10.70
N PRO A 33 12.38 5.81 9.59
CA PRO A 33 13.01 6.81 8.74
C PRO A 33 11.96 7.79 8.25
N THR A 34 12.09 9.05 8.66
CA THR A 34 11.16 10.09 8.23
C THR A 34 11.29 10.30 6.72
N PRO A 35 10.20 10.19 5.95
CA PRO A 35 10.27 10.31 4.50
C PRO A 35 10.73 11.72 4.11
N LYS A 36 11.88 11.80 3.43
CA LYS A 36 12.49 13.08 3.04
C LYS A 36 11.74 13.78 1.90
N TYR A 37 11.24 13.01 0.93
CA TYR A 37 10.65 13.53 -0.31
C TYR A 37 9.16 13.24 -0.44
N LEU A 38 8.70 12.07 0.03
CA LEU A 38 7.29 11.71 0.04
C LEU A 38 6.54 12.62 1.01
N VAL A 39 5.48 13.27 0.51
CA VAL A 39 4.63 14.17 1.28
C VAL A 39 3.36 13.46 1.70
N ASP A 40 2.72 12.77 0.77
CA ASP A 40 1.43 12.12 0.96
C ASP A 40 1.26 10.96 -0.02
N TYR A 41 0.38 10.02 0.32
CA TYR A 41 -0.03 8.93 -0.56
C TYR A 41 -1.45 8.47 -0.23
N GLU A 42 -2.21 8.16 -1.27
CA GLU A 42 -3.57 7.63 -1.16
C GLU A 42 -3.69 6.36 -2.02
N MET A 43 -4.42 5.36 -1.53
CA MET A 43 -4.79 4.22 -2.36
C MET A 43 -5.82 4.69 -3.39
N ASP A 44 -5.50 4.53 -4.66
CA ASP A 44 -6.39 4.87 -5.77
C ASP A 44 -7.27 3.68 -6.14
N SER A 45 -6.67 2.51 -6.34
CA SER A 45 -7.37 1.33 -6.84
C SER A 45 -6.65 0.02 -6.50
N SER A 46 -7.35 -1.11 -6.63
CA SER A 46 -6.80 -2.45 -6.45
C SER A 46 -7.48 -3.44 -7.39
N TYR A 47 -6.69 -4.30 -8.01
CA TYR A 47 -7.15 -5.25 -9.02
C TYR A 47 -6.62 -6.65 -8.72
N LYS A 48 -7.51 -7.63 -8.75
CA LYS A 48 -7.13 -9.06 -8.67
C LYS A 48 -6.56 -9.55 -10.02
N PRO A 49 -5.72 -10.59 -10.04
CA PRO A 49 -5.14 -11.12 -11.28
C PRO A 49 -6.18 -11.41 -12.36
N GLU A 50 -7.34 -11.97 -11.98
CA GLU A 50 -8.39 -12.38 -12.92
C GLU A 50 -9.00 -11.17 -13.65
N LEU A 51 -9.14 -10.04 -12.95
CA LEU A 51 -9.65 -8.81 -13.55
C LEU A 51 -8.63 -8.18 -14.51
N ILE A 52 -7.34 -8.25 -14.16
CA ILE A 52 -6.25 -7.80 -15.05
C ILE A 52 -6.23 -8.66 -16.31
N GLN A 53 -6.35 -9.99 -16.19
CA GLN A 53 -6.42 -10.91 -17.33
C GLN A 53 -7.63 -10.61 -18.23
N ALA A 54 -8.79 -10.28 -17.65
CA ALA A 54 -9.98 -9.88 -18.41
C ALA A 54 -9.74 -8.59 -19.22
N PHE A 55 -9.10 -7.57 -18.62
CA PHE A 55 -8.74 -6.35 -19.35
C PHE A 55 -7.75 -6.61 -20.50
N PHE A 56 -6.73 -7.44 -20.28
CA PHE A 56 -5.80 -7.80 -21.35
C PHE A 56 -6.44 -8.63 -22.45
N SER A 57 -7.43 -9.48 -22.12
CA SER A 57 -8.18 -10.25 -23.11
C SER A 57 -8.93 -9.35 -24.09
N GLU A 58 -9.42 -8.19 -23.64
CA GLU A 58 -10.01 -7.18 -24.53
C GLU A 58 -8.95 -6.48 -25.39
N ILE A 59 -7.78 -6.14 -24.83
CA ILE A 59 -6.68 -5.52 -25.58
C ILE A 59 -6.18 -6.43 -26.71
N VAL A 60 -6.09 -7.74 -26.46
CA VAL A 60 -5.60 -8.72 -27.44
C VAL A 60 -6.46 -8.77 -28.71
N LYS A 61 -7.76 -8.44 -28.63
CA LYS A 61 -8.64 -8.39 -29.80
C LYS A 61 -8.17 -7.34 -30.82
N GLU A 62 -7.62 -6.23 -30.36
CA GLU A 62 -7.11 -5.15 -31.19
C GLU A 62 -5.59 -5.23 -31.39
N ASN A 63 -4.88 -5.91 -30.47
CA ASN A 63 -3.44 -6.02 -30.47
C ASN A 63 -2.98 -7.46 -30.16
N PRO A 64 -3.00 -8.37 -31.15
CA PRO A 64 -2.73 -9.80 -30.93
C PRO A 64 -1.36 -10.11 -30.31
N GLN A 65 -0.34 -9.26 -30.53
CA GLN A 65 0.99 -9.45 -29.96
C GLN A 65 1.04 -9.25 -28.42
N ALA A 66 -0.04 -8.73 -27.82
CA ALA A 66 -0.17 -8.63 -26.37
C ALA A 66 -0.58 -9.96 -25.70
N ALA A 67 -0.90 -11.01 -26.49
CA ALA A 67 -1.34 -12.30 -25.96
C ALA A 67 -0.32 -12.93 -25.00
N ASP A 68 0.98 -12.80 -25.32
CA ASP A 68 2.09 -13.30 -24.50
C ASP A 68 2.12 -12.72 -23.07
N ILE A 69 1.42 -11.61 -22.83
CA ILE A 69 1.34 -10.97 -21.52
C ILE A 69 0.33 -11.69 -20.63
N ILE A 70 -0.77 -12.22 -21.18
CA ILE A 70 -1.85 -12.84 -20.41
C ILE A 70 -1.32 -13.98 -19.54
N ASP A 71 -0.53 -14.87 -20.15
CA ASP A 71 0.05 -16.04 -19.48
C ASP A 71 1.09 -15.68 -18.40
N ARG A 72 1.53 -14.41 -18.36
CA ARG A 72 2.52 -13.89 -17.40
C ARG A 72 1.87 -13.14 -16.24
N ILE A 73 0.55 -12.93 -16.24
CA ILE A 73 -0.16 -12.24 -15.15
C ILE A 73 -0.29 -13.19 -13.96
N GLN A 74 0.58 -13.01 -12.97
CA GLN A 74 0.63 -13.83 -11.75
C GLN A 74 0.07 -13.12 -10.52
N TYR A 75 0.15 -11.79 -10.47
CA TYR A 75 -0.16 -11.00 -9.29
C TYR A 75 -1.28 -10.01 -9.57
N GLY A 76 -2.10 -9.75 -8.55
CA GLY A 76 -2.93 -8.56 -8.53
C GLY A 76 -2.05 -7.33 -8.29
N ILE A 77 -2.65 -6.14 -8.28
CA ILE A 77 -1.94 -4.89 -7.99
C ILE A 77 -2.76 -3.99 -7.07
N ILE A 78 -2.07 -3.22 -6.23
CA ILE A 78 -2.60 -2.02 -5.58
C ILE A 78 -1.92 -0.82 -6.22
N VAL A 79 -2.71 0.20 -6.56
CA VAL A 79 -2.22 1.45 -7.13
C VAL A 79 -2.33 2.53 -6.06
N TYR A 80 -1.22 3.19 -5.79
CA TYR A 80 -1.17 4.39 -4.97
C TYR A 80 -0.90 5.60 -5.83
N LYS A 81 -1.60 6.68 -5.54
CA LYS A 81 -1.22 8.01 -5.99
C LYS A 81 -0.37 8.66 -4.91
N ILE A 82 0.79 9.15 -5.29
CA ILE A 82 1.74 9.79 -4.37
C ILE A 82 1.89 11.27 -4.69
N GLN A 83 2.22 12.05 -3.67
CA GLN A 83 2.69 13.43 -3.80
C GLN A 83 4.09 13.54 -3.21
N TYR A 84 5.02 14.15 -3.94
CA TYR A 84 6.41 14.26 -3.50
C TYR A 84 7.04 15.59 -3.86
N LYS A 85 7.97 16.02 -2.99
CA LYS A 85 8.79 17.22 -3.21
C LYS A 85 9.85 16.93 -4.27
N THR A 86 9.94 17.80 -5.25
CA THR A 86 10.98 17.80 -6.29
C THR A 86 11.37 19.23 -6.65
N THR A 87 12.23 19.40 -7.66
CA THR A 87 12.64 20.71 -8.16
C THR A 87 12.48 20.79 -9.67
N PHE A 88 11.99 21.93 -10.16
CA PHE A 88 11.97 22.25 -11.58
C PHE A 88 12.59 23.63 -11.79
N GLN A 89 13.61 23.72 -12.64
CA GLN A 89 14.38 24.96 -12.87
C GLN A 89 14.88 25.61 -11.57
N GLY A 90 15.38 24.78 -10.64
CA GLY A 90 15.90 25.22 -9.34
C GLY A 90 14.84 25.65 -8.32
N LYS A 91 13.54 25.63 -8.66
CA LYS A 91 12.46 25.98 -7.74
C LYS A 91 11.81 24.73 -7.15
N PRO A 92 11.55 24.68 -5.84
CA PRO A 92 10.78 23.60 -5.22
C PRO A 92 9.39 23.48 -5.86
N LYS A 93 8.97 22.25 -6.13
CA LYS A 93 7.67 21.90 -6.67
C LYS A 93 7.13 20.66 -5.98
N LEU A 94 5.80 20.58 -5.89
CA LEU A 94 5.10 19.36 -5.56
C LEU A 94 4.73 18.69 -6.88
N ALA A 95 5.11 17.43 -7.02
CA ALA A 95 4.74 16.58 -8.15
C ALA A 95 3.91 15.40 -7.66
N SER A 96 3.21 14.76 -8.59
CA SER A 96 2.47 13.54 -8.33
C SER A 96 2.95 12.40 -9.25
N GLY A 97 2.65 11.18 -8.84
CA GLY A 97 2.95 9.97 -9.61
C GLY A 97 2.11 8.79 -9.13
N LEU A 98 2.21 7.68 -9.86
CA LEU A 98 1.59 6.42 -9.49
C LEU A 98 2.67 5.43 -9.03
N VAL A 99 2.36 4.67 -7.98
CA VAL A 99 3.14 3.52 -7.52
C VAL A 99 2.24 2.31 -7.56
N CYS A 100 2.55 1.34 -8.42
CA CYS A 100 1.80 0.10 -8.55
C CYS A 100 2.56 -1.02 -7.85
N MET A 101 1.96 -1.60 -6.81
CA MET A 101 2.56 -2.66 -6.01
C MET A 101 1.88 -4.01 -6.30
N PRO A 102 2.64 -5.08 -6.59
CA PRO A 102 2.08 -6.42 -6.72
C PRO A 102 1.42 -6.88 -5.40
N LEU A 103 0.26 -7.50 -5.51
CA LEU A 103 -0.40 -8.23 -4.43
C LEU A 103 0.25 -9.61 -4.31
N GLY A 104 1.35 -9.68 -3.57
CA GLY A 104 2.08 -10.92 -3.33
C GLY A 104 3.24 -10.71 -2.35
N GLU A 105 3.77 -11.79 -1.83
CA GLU A 105 4.96 -11.79 -0.99
C GLU A 105 6.21 -12.05 -1.83
N GLY A 106 7.35 -11.53 -1.38
CA GLY A 106 8.65 -11.78 -2.03
C GLY A 106 9.36 -10.50 -2.45
N THR A 107 10.42 -10.68 -3.24
CA THR A 107 11.24 -9.57 -3.77
C THR A 107 10.82 -9.26 -5.19
N PHE A 108 10.41 -8.01 -5.43
CA PHE A 108 10.03 -7.52 -6.76
C PHE A 108 11.05 -6.49 -7.25
N PRO A 109 11.44 -6.52 -8.54
CA PRO A 109 12.24 -5.46 -9.12
C PRO A 109 11.44 -4.15 -9.18
N MET A 110 12.12 -3.02 -9.03
CA MET A 110 11.51 -1.71 -9.21
C MET A 110 11.66 -1.26 -10.66
N LEU A 111 10.53 -1.03 -11.33
CA LEU A 111 10.48 -0.41 -12.66
C LEU A 111 10.03 1.04 -12.52
N SER A 112 10.85 1.98 -13.01
CA SER A 112 10.45 3.39 -13.13
C SER A 112 10.05 3.65 -14.59
N TYR A 113 8.76 3.81 -14.82
CA TYR A 113 8.19 4.11 -16.14
C TYR A 113 7.87 5.59 -16.27
N GLN A 114 8.21 6.16 -17.43
CA GLN A 114 8.01 7.56 -17.77
C GLN A 114 7.06 7.60 -18.97
N ASN A 115 5.88 8.17 -18.77
CA ASN A 115 4.89 8.28 -19.82
C ASN A 115 5.35 9.22 -20.95
N GLY A 116 4.74 9.06 -22.13
CA GLY A 116 4.89 9.99 -23.24
C GLY A 116 4.24 11.36 -22.97
N THR A 117 4.33 12.26 -23.95
CA THR A 117 3.79 13.63 -23.84
C THR A 117 2.29 13.64 -23.61
N ASN A 118 1.84 14.23 -22.50
CA ASN A 118 0.43 14.55 -22.27
C ASN A 118 0.20 16.03 -22.61
N THR A 119 -0.65 16.32 -23.59
CA THR A 119 -0.86 17.69 -24.11
C THR A 119 -2.19 18.33 -23.71
N VAL A 120 -3.01 17.62 -22.93
CA VAL A 120 -4.35 18.09 -22.56
C VAL A 120 -4.27 18.65 -21.14
N ASN A 121 -4.59 19.94 -20.99
CA ASN A 121 -4.72 20.64 -19.71
C ASN A 121 -6.18 21.01 -19.47
#